data_AF-A0A7L2DEB8-F1
#
_entry.id   AF-A0A7L2DEB8-F1
#
_cell.length_a   1.000
_cell.length_b   1.000
_cell.length_c   1.000
_cell.angle_alpha   90.00
_cell.angle_beta   90.00
_cell.angle_gamma   90.00
#
_symmetry.space_group_name_H-M   'P 1'
#
loop_
_entity.id
_entity.type
_entity.pdbx_description
1 polymer ?
#
loop_
_entity_poly.entity_id
_entity_poly.type
_entity_poly.pdbx_seq_one_letter_code
_entity_poly.pdbx_strand_id
1 'polypeptide(L)' 'VCPLSRLVSGVLSLYYPSDGAVRDDPELQAWVREIFLRGFLGRRRSGGHRVTS' A
#
# COMPACT_ATOMS: atom_id res chain seq x y z
N VAL A 1 -5.45 10.71 18.61
CA VAL A 1 -4.84 10.57 17.27
C VAL A 1 -3.45 9.99 17.44
N CYS A 2 -3.06 8.93 16.70
CA CYS A 2 -1.77 8.27 16.89
C CYS A 2 -0.62 9.15 16.35
N PRO A 3 0.44 9.46 17.13
CA PRO A 3 1.52 10.35 16.68
C PRO A 3 2.18 9.91 15.37
N LEU A 4 2.35 8.61 15.18
CA LEU A 4 2.90 8.03 13.96
C LEU A 4 2.03 8.30 12.73
N SER A 5 0.70 8.20 12.87
CA SER A 5 -0.22 8.48 11.76
C SER A 5 -0.13 9.94 11.27
N ARG A 6 0.12 10.91 12.17
CA ARG A 6 0.30 12.31 11.78
C ARG A 6 1.61 12.53 11.02
N LEU A 7 2.70 11.89 11.46
CA LEU A 7 3.99 11.97 10.76
C LEU A 7 3.89 11.39 9.35
N VAL A 8 3.33 10.18 9.23
CA VAL A 8 3.16 9.50 7.93
C VAL A 8 2.28 10.33 7.00
N SER A 9 1.16 10.88 7.50
CA SER A 9 0.30 11.75 6.71
C SER A 9 1.01 13.02 6.23
N GLY A 10 1.85 13.63 7.07
CA GLY A 10 2.64 14.79 6.70
C GLY A 10 3.63 14.48 5.56
N VAL A 11 4.35 13.38 5.67
CA VAL A 11 5.28 12.94 4.61
C VAL A 11 4.52 12.63 3.32
N LEU A 12 3.44 11.84 3.37
CA LEU A 12 2.67 11.48 2.18
C LEU A 12 2.11 12.71 1.47
N SER A 13 1.66 13.73 2.22
CA SER A 13 1.12 14.96 1.62
C SER A 13 2.15 15.77 0.82
N LEU A 14 3.46 15.59 1.06
CA LEU A 14 4.53 16.27 0.31
C LEU A 14 4.83 15.59 -1.03
N TYR A 15 4.69 14.27 -1.10
CA TYR A 15 5.09 13.48 -2.27
C TYR A 15 3.90 12.99 -3.11
N TYR A 16 2.74 12.79 -2.49
CA TYR A 16 1.53 12.29 -3.12
C TYR A 16 0.37 13.27 -2.88
N PRO A 17 0.21 14.27 -3.77
CA PRO A 17 -0.81 15.32 -3.60
C PRO A 17 -2.25 14.82 -3.83
N SER A 18 -2.42 13.61 -4.37
CA SER A 18 -3.72 12.99 -4.59
C SER A 18 -3.61 11.46 -4.54
N ASP A 19 -4.75 10.80 -4.36
CA ASP A 19 -4.85 9.34 -4.43
C ASP A 19 -4.42 8.81 -5.81
N GLY A 20 -4.60 9.61 -6.87
CA GLY A 20 -4.12 9.31 -8.21
C GLY A 20 -2.60 9.16 -8.25
N ALA A 21 -1.86 10.07 -7.61
CA ALA A 21 -0.40 10.00 -7.53
C ALA A 21 0.09 8.71 -6.84
N VAL A 22 -0.63 8.23 -5.82
CA VAL A 22 -0.32 6.97 -5.12
C VAL A 22 -0.62 5.75 -6.02
N ARG A 23 -1.77 5.78 -6.71
CA ARG A 23 -2.22 4.69 -7.59
C ARG A 23 -1.31 4.53 -8.79
N ASP A 24 -0.88 5.64 -9.36
CA ASP A 24 -0.19 5.68 -10.65
C ASP A 24 1.34 5.49 -10.49
N ASP A 25 1.85 5.37 -9.26
CA ASP A 25 3.26 5.06 -8.97
C ASP A 25 3.56 3.55 -9.14
N PRO A 26 4.24 3.15 -10.23
CA PRO A 26 4.46 1.73 -10.51
C PRO A 26 5.41 1.05 -9.53
N GLU A 27 6.36 1.78 -8.95
CA GLU A 27 7.34 1.24 -7.99
C GLU A 27 6.67 0.97 -6.65
N LEU A 28 5.88 1.92 -6.15
CA LEU A 28 5.12 1.76 -4.92
C LEU A 28 4.16 0.56 -5.01
N GLN A 29 3.44 0.44 -6.13
CA GLN A 29 2.55 -0.69 -6.36
C GLN A 29 3.31 -2.03 -6.45
N ALA A 30 4.50 -2.04 -7.08
CA ALA A 30 5.34 -3.24 -7.14
C ALA A 30 5.84 -3.66 -5.75
N TRP A 31 6.26 -2.71 -4.92
CA TRP A 31 6.69 -2.95 -3.55
C TRP A 31 5.56 -3.50 -2.67
N VAL A 32 4.36 -2.91 -2.75
CA VAL A 32 3.18 -3.43 -2.04
C VAL A 32 2.87 -4.86 -2.48
N ARG A 33 2.88 -5.14 -3.79
CA ARG A 33 2.70 -6.51 -4.31
C ARG A 33 3.75 -7.48 -3.78
N GLU A 34 5.01 -7.07 -3.71
CA GLU A 34 6.09 -7.90 -3.19
C GLU A 34 5.86 -8.26 -1.71
N ILE A 35 5.46 -7.30 -0.89
CA ILE A 35 5.10 -7.56 0.51
C ILE A 35 3.99 -8.60 0.61
N PHE A 36 2.92 -8.46 -0.17
CA PHE A 36 1.80 -9.41 -0.15
C PHE A 36 2.22 -10.82 -0.62
N LEU A 37 3.01 -10.92 -1.67
CA LEU A 37 3.38 -12.20 -2.28
C LEU A 37 4.47 -12.92 -1.47
N ARG A 38 5.51 -12.19 -1.06
CA ARG A 38 6.72 -12.75 -0.44
C ARG A 38 6.71 -12.60 1.08
N GLY A 39 6.29 -11.44 1.58
CA GLY A 39 6.25 -11.13 3.02
C GLY A 39 5.14 -11.85 3.80
N PHE A 40 3.99 -12.10 3.16
CA PHE A 40 2.87 -12.82 3.77
C PHE A 40 2.75 -14.29 3.32
N LEU A 41 3.75 -14.84 2.62
CA LEU A 41 3.80 -16.24 2.14
C LEU A 41 2.46 -16.71 1.54
N GLY A 42 1.89 -15.93 0.61
CA GLY A 42 0.69 -16.35 -0.14
C GLY A 42 -0.51 -16.75 0.71
N ARG A 43 -0.61 -16.29 1.97
CA ARG A 43 -1.78 -16.55 2.82
C ARG A 43 -3.00 -15.84 2.24
N ARG A 44 -3.73 -16.54 1.38
CA ARG A 44 -4.98 -16.13 0.71
C ARG A 44 -6.14 -15.75 1.65
N ARG A 45 -5.88 -15.65 2.97
CA ARG A 45 -6.83 -15.26 4.02
C ARG A 45 -6.46 -13.95 4.73
N SER A 46 -5.29 -13.37 4.50
CA SER A 46 -5.00 -12.00 4.92
C SER A 46 -5.58 -11.02 3.89
N GLY A 47 -6.88 -10.75 4.01
CA GLY A 47 -7.55 -9.52 3.52
C GLY A 47 -7.64 -9.24 2.01
N GLY A 48 -6.99 -10.01 1.13
CA GLY A 48 -7.09 -9.83 -0.32
C GLY A 48 -8.38 -10.42 -0.89
N HIS A 49 -9.32 -9.57 -1.30
CA HIS A 49 -10.59 -9.96 -1.91
C HIS A 49 -10.35 -10.96 -3.06
N ARG A 50 -11.04 -12.09 -2.99
CA ARG A 50 -11.00 -13.22 -3.92
C ARG A 50 -11.42 -12.76 -5.32
N VAL A 51 -10.47 -12.71 -6.27
CA VAL A 51 -10.79 -12.70 -7.70
C VAL A 51 -10.77 -14.15 -8.17
N THR A 52 -11.95 -14.70 -8.46
CA THR A 52 -12.15 -16.00 -9.10
C THR A 52 -11.92 -15.85 -10.60
N SER A 53 -11.08 -16.72 -11.16
CA SER A 53 -11.20 -17.17 -12.55
C SER A 53 -11.84 -18.54 -12.56
#